data_AF-B2JWX1-F1
#
_entry.id   AF-B2JWX1-F1
#
_cell.length_a   1.000
_cell.length_b   1.000
_cell.length_c   1.000
_cell.angle_alpha   90.00
_cell.angle_beta   90.00
_cell.angle_gamma   90.00
#
_symmetry.space_group_name_H-M   'P 1'
#
loop_
_entity.id
_entity.type
_entity.pdbx_description
1 polymer ?
#
loop_
_entity_poly.entity_id
_entity_poly.type
_entity_poly.pdbx_seq_one_letter_code
_entity_poly.pdbx_strand_id
1 'polypeptide(L)'
;MAWLVILHGAYWRDVSADVFKEHAKRDDWSELTCDTFDASENLCEAERDGLKLLIPRNTVIAAVNLQDRERASGFALPARDNSV
;
A
#
# COMPACT_ATOMS: atom_id res chain seq x y z
N MET A 1 -6.23 -1.01 -12.71
CA MET A 1 -5.12 -0.05 -12.46
C MET A 1 -4.67 -0.29 -11.03
N ALA A 2 -3.40 -0.07 -10.68
CA ALA A 2 -2.92 -0.38 -9.34
C ALA A 2 -2.51 0.90 -8.62
N TRP A 3 -2.79 0.96 -7.32
CA TRP A 3 -2.34 1.97 -6.39
C TRP A 3 -1.37 1.33 -5.41
N LEU A 4 -0.32 2.07 -5.04
CA LEU A 4 0.51 1.78 -3.88
C LEU A 4 0.15 2.76 -2.78
N VAL A 5 -0.26 2.25 -1.63
CA VAL A 5 -0.60 3.04 -0.45
C VAL A 5 0.41 2.73 0.64
N ILE A 6 1.10 3.75 1.11
CA ILE A 6 2.08 3.66 2.19
C ILE A 6 1.39 4.08 3.48
N LEU A 7 1.43 3.21 4.47
CA LEU A 7 0.76 3.35 5.76
C LEU A 7 1.77 3.44 6.88
N HIS A 8 1.52 4.35 7.82
CA HIS A 8 2.23 4.39 9.08
C HIS A 8 1.77 3.25 9.99
N GLY A 9 2.72 2.46 10.50
CA GLY A 9 2.49 1.39 11.46
C GLY A 9 2.69 -0.02 10.88
N ALA A 10 3.51 -0.82 11.55
CA ALA A 10 3.71 -2.24 11.24
C ALA A 10 2.48 -3.11 11.59
N TYR A 11 1.61 -2.63 12.50
CA TYR A 11 0.44 -3.38 12.99
C TYR A 11 -0.55 -3.77 11.88
N TRP A 12 -0.53 -3.08 10.74
CA TRP A 12 -1.33 -3.48 9.57
C TRP A 12 -0.97 -4.89 9.08
N ARG A 13 0.32 -5.26 9.18
CA ARG A 13 0.78 -6.62 8.85
C ARG A 13 0.34 -7.65 9.88
N ASP A 14 0.17 -7.25 11.14
CA ASP A 14 -0.38 -8.12 12.18
C ASP A 14 -1.87 -8.40 11.96
N VAL A 15 -2.61 -7.42 11.40
CA VAL A 15 -4.01 -7.60 11.00
C VAL A 15 -4.14 -8.56 9.83
N SER A 16 -3.31 -8.39 8.79
CA SER A 16 -3.24 -9.30 7.64
C SER A 16 -1.94 -9.14 6.86
N ALA A 17 -1.01 -10.07 7.06
CA ALA A 17 0.25 -10.12 6.31
C ALA A 17 0.05 -10.49 4.83
N ASP A 18 -1.11 -11.02 4.45
CA ASP A 18 -1.46 -11.31 3.05
C ASP A 18 -1.81 -10.04 2.28
N VAL A 19 -2.52 -9.11 2.94
CA VAL A 19 -2.96 -7.83 2.36
C VAL A 19 -1.86 -6.77 2.44
N PHE A 20 -1.25 -6.62 3.62
CA PHE A 20 -0.27 -5.58 3.91
C PHE A 20 1.14 -6.15 3.91
N LYS A 21 2.07 -5.47 3.24
CA LYS A 21 3.48 -5.85 3.15
C LYS A 21 4.37 -4.86 3.88
N GLU A 22 5.61 -5.25 4.14
CA GLU A 22 6.61 -4.37 4.73
C GLU A 22 7.12 -3.39 3.68
N HIS A 23 7.24 -2.12 4.05
CA HIS A 23 7.77 -1.11 3.15
C HIS A 23 9.30 -1.15 3.09
N ALA A 24 9.88 -1.18 1.89
CA ALA A 24 11.30 -1.44 1.67
C ALA A 24 12.28 -0.44 2.32
N LYS A 25 11.85 0.79 2.66
CA LYS A 25 12.71 1.81 3.27
C LYS A 25 12.61 1.91 4.79
N ARG A 26 11.55 1.36 5.39
CA ARG A 26 11.28 1.55 6.81
C ARG A 26 10.40 0.43 7.35
N ASP A 27 10.91 -0.27 8.35
CA ASP A 27 10.29 -1.43 8.99
C ASP A 27 8.98 -1.07 9.71
N ASP A 28 8.88 0.13 10.28
CA ASP A 28 7.67 0.64 10.93
C ASP A 28 6.54 1.03 9.95
N TRP A 29 6.77 0.97 8.64
CA TRP A 29 5.79 1.29 7.61
C TRP A 29 5.29 0.03 6.92
N SER A 30 4.01 0.07 6.57
CA SER A 30 3.37 -0.98 5.78
C SER A 30 2.98 -0.44 4.41
N GLU A 31 2.88 -1.32 3.43
CA GLU A 31 2.40 -0.99 2.10
C GLU A 31 1.21 -1.86 1.72
N LEU A 32 0.28 -1.25 0.98
CA LEU A 32 -0.90 -1.88 0.40
C LEU A 32 -0.88 -1.63 -1.10
N THR A 33 -0.96 -2.70 -1.89
CA THR A 33 -1.31 -2.59 -3.31
C THR A 33 -2.81 -2.86 -3.47
N CYS A 34 -3.51 -2.00 -4.18
CA CYS A 34 -4.96 -2.06 -4.39
C CYS A 34 -5.38 -1.58 -5.79
N ASP A 35 -6.59 -1.92 -6.21
CA ASP A 35 -7.15 -1.59 -7.53
C ASP A 35 -7.64 -0.15 -7.62
N THR A 36 -8.26 0.32 -6.53
CA THR A 36 -8.78 1.68 -6.40
C THR A 36 -8.35 2.28 -5.07
N PHE A 37 -8.29 3.61 -5.02
CA PHE A 37 -8.03 4.35 -3.81
C PHE A 37 -8.77 5.69 -3.83
N ASP A 38 -9.63 5.91 -2.84
CA ASP A 38 -10.33 7.17 -2.61
C ASP A 38 -9.87 7.77 -1.27
N ALA A 39 -9.46 9.03 -1.31
CA ALA A 39 -9.04 9.82 -0.16
C ALA A 39 -9.78 11.16 -0.10
N SER A 40 -11.01 11.23 -0.58
CA SER A 40 -11.86 12.43 -0.46
C SER A 40 -12.36 12.63 0.97
N GLU A 41 -12.63 11.54 1.69
CA GLU A 41 -13.26 11.54 3.02
C GLU A 41 -12.26 11.45 4.19
N ASN A 42 -12.79 11.39 5.42
CA ASN A 42 -12.02 11.16 6.66
C ASN A 42 -11.44 9.73 6.75
N LEU A 43 -12.08 8.79 6.07
CA LEU A 43 -11.57 7.43 5.86
C LEU A 43 -11.18 7.32 4.39
N CYS A 44 -10.01 6.75 4.14
CA CYS A 44 -9.61 6.34 2.81
C CYS A 44 -10.23 4.97 2.50
N GLU A 45 -10.75 4.83 1.30
CA GLU A 45 -11.30 3.59 0.79
C GLU A 45 -10.35 2.98 -0.23
N ALA A 46 -10.01 1.71 -0.06
CA ALA A 46 -9.21 0.96 -1.02
C ALA A 46 -9.94 -0.34 -1.39
N GLU A 47 -9.92 -0.70 -2.67
CA GLU A 47 -10.45 -1.99 -3.13
C GLU A 47 -9.31 -2.91 -3.55
N ARG A 48 -9.30 -4.16 -3.07
CA ARG A 48 -8.32 -5.18 -3.48
C ARG A 48 -9.00 -6.53 -3.57
N ASP A 49 -8.92 -7.18 -4.73
CA ASP A 49 -9.44 -8.55 -4.91
C ASP A 49 -10.92 -8.69 -4.48
N GLY A 50 -11.73 -7.63 -4.69
CA GLY A 50 -13.13 -7.55 -4.27
C GLY A 50 -13.36 -7.24 -2.78
N LEU A 51 -12.29 -7.03 -2.00
CA LEU A 51 -12.35 -6.57 -0.62
C LEU A 51 -12.33 -5.05 -0.56
N LYS A 52 -13.25 -4.48 0.21
CA LYS A 52 -13.28 -3.05 0.54
C LYS A 52 -12.59 -2.81 1.88
N LEU A 53 -11.50 -2.06 1.86
CA LEU A 53 -10.67 -1.68 3.01
C LEU A 53 -10.98 -0.23 3.38
N LEU A 54 -11.31 0.01 4.66
CA LEU A 54 -11.48 1.35 5.20
C LEU A 54 -10.28 1.68 6.09
N ILE A 55 -9.49 2.66 5.67
CA ILE A 55 -8.22 3.02 6.27
C ILE A 55 -8.34 4.42 6.87
N PRO A 56 -8.02 4.64 8.15
CA PRO A 56 -7.99 5.97 8.72
C PRO A 56 -7.02 6.88 7.95
N ARG A 57 -7.49 8.03 7.47
CA ARG A 57 -6.70 8.93 6.62
C ARG A 57 -5.37 9.36 7.25
N ASN A 58 -5.36 9.55 8.57
CA ASN A 58 -4.16 9.93 9.33
C ASN A 58 -3.07 8.85 9.37
N THR A 59 -3.38 7.61 8.96
CA THR A 59 -2.41 6.53 8.84
C THR A 59 -1.78 6.47 7.44
N VAL A 60 -2.35 7.17 6.45
CA VAL A 60 -1.84 7.18 5.08
C VAL A 60 -0.72 8.21 4.97
N ILE A 61 0.50 7.74 4.67
CA ILE A 61 1.67 8.58 4.41
C ILE A 61 1.62 9.08 2.97
N ALA A 62 1.34 8.17 2.03
CA ALA A 62 1.25 8.49 0.62
C ALA A 62 0.35 7.47 -0.11
N ALA A 63 -0.29 7.92 -1.18
CA ALA A 63 -0.97 7.04 -2.13
C ALA A 63 -0.50 7.40 -3.55
N VAL A 64 -0.03 6.41 -4.29
CA VAL A 64 0.64 6.57 -5.57
C VAL A 64 -0.12 5.77 -6.62
N ASN A 65 -0.58 6.45 -7.66
CA ASN A 65 -1.19 5.79 -8.79
C ASN A 65 -0.10 5.20 -9.70
N LEU A 66 -0.11 3.89 -9.91
CA LEU A 66 0.91 3.14 -10.65
C LEU A 66 0.61 3.05 -12.16
N GLN A 67 -0.10 4.03 -12.73
CA GLN A 67 -0.32 4.11 -14.19
C GLN A 67 1.00 4.13 -14.98
N ASP A 68 2.03 4.76 -14.44
CA ASP A 68 3.40 4.73 -14.98
C ASP A 68 4.33 4.03 -13.98
N ARG A 69 4.44 2.70 -14.10
CA ARG A 69 5.25 1.87 -13.19
C ARG A 69 6.73 2.23 -13.22
N GLU A 70 7.26 2.69 -14.35
CA GLU A 70 8.67 3.09 -14.46
C GLU A 70 8.95 4.31 -13.59
N ARG A 71 8.03 5.28 -13.57
CA ARG A 71 8.12 6.45 -12.68
C ARG A 71 7.81 6.15 -11.22
N ALA A 72 7.01 5.12 -10.94
CA ALA A 72 6.68 4.72 -9.58
C ALA A 72 7.84 4.02 -8.83
N SER A 73 8.91 3.61 -9.53
CA SER A 73 10.10 2.99 -8.95
C SER A 73 10.74 3.78 -7.79
N GLY A 74 10.60 5.12 -7.79
CA GLY A 74 11.09 5.98 -6.71
C GLY A 74 10.26 5.91 -5.42
N PHE A 75 9.01 5.46 -5.51
CA PHE A 75 8.05 5.30 -4.41
C PHE A 75 8.03 3.87 -3.84
N ALA A 76 8.26 2.82 -4.67
CA ALA A 76 8.76 1.50 -4.23
C ALA A 76 9.08 0.52 -5.40
N LEU A 77 10.23 -0.18 -5.31
CA LEU A 77 10.54 -1.64 -5.42
C LEU A 77 12.02 -1.85 -5.85
N PRO A 78 12.80 -2.86 -5.32
CA PRO A 78 12.37 -4.27 -5.19
C PRO A 78 12.84 -5.05 -3.94
N ALA A 79 12.23 -6.22 -3.69
CA ALA A 79 13.02 -7.46 -3.72
C ALA A 79 12.54 -8.25 -4.94
N ARG A 80 13.47 -8.56 -5.86
CA ARG A 80 13.21 -9.64 -6.81
C ARG A 80 13.04 -10.90 -5.97
N ASP A 81 12.00 -11.68 -6.23
CA ASP A 81 12.09 -13.12 -5.95
C ASP A 81 13.29 -13.64 -6.76
N ASN A 82 14.45 -13.71 -6.13
CA ASN A 82 15.41 -14.72 -6.50
C ASN A 82 14.85 -16.02 -5.95
N SER A 83 14.27 -16.77 -6.86
CA SER A 83 13.97 -18.18 -6.72
C SER A 83 15.17 -18.88 -6.08
N VAL A 84 14.95 -19.53 -4.94
CA VAL A 84 15.74 -20.68 -4.49
C VAL A 84 14.76 -21.76 -4.07
#